data_AF-A0A7V6SJB2-F1
#
_entry.id   AF-A0A7V6SJB2-F1
#
_cell.length_a   1.000
_cell.length_b   1.000
_cell.length_c   1.000
_cell.angle_alpha   90.00
_cell.angle_beta   90.00
_cell.angle_gamma   90.00
#
_symmetry.space_group_name_H-M   'P 1'
#
loop_
_entity.id
_entity.type
_entity.pdbx_description
1 polymer ?
#
loop_
_entity_poly.entity_id
_entity_poly.type
_entity_poly.pdbx_seq_one_letter_code
_entity_poly.pdbx_strand_id
1 'polypeptide(L)' 'MANLTISVDDATLKRARMRALERNETVNGYLAEVLRRYAGEGPEGPTEAILEAARRSTASSGQGGRTWSREDAHRG' A
#
# COMPACT_ATOMS: atom_id res chain seq x y z
N MET A 1 25.06 8.01 -2.48
CA MET A 1 23.84 7.94 -1.65
C MET A 1 23.43 9.37 -1.29
N ALA A 2 22.14 9.68 -1.36
CA ALA A 2 21.61 10.96 -0.87
C ALA A 2 21.25 10.83 0.62
N ASN A 3 21.33 11.92 1.38
CA ASN A 3 20.92 11.97 2.78
C ASN A 3 19.55 12.67 2.90
N LEU A 4 18.65 12.12 3.70
CA LEU A 4 17.33 12.69 3.97
C LEU A 4 17.18 12.90 5.49
N THR A 5 16.93 14.15 5.89
CA THR A 5 16.59 14.48 7.27
C THR A 5 15.09 14.67 7.38
N ILE A 6 14.46 13.98 8.34
CA ILE A 6 13.03 14.10 8.64
C ILE A 6 12.84 14.49 10.11
N SER A 7 11.90 15.38 10.37
CA SER A 7 11.47 15.73 11.72
C SER A 7 10.23 14.92 12.08
N VAL A 8 10.30 14.21 13.20
CA VAL A 8 9.19 13.43 13.77
C VAL A 8 9.14 13.68 15.27
N ASP A 9 7.98 13.52 15.88
CA ASP A 9 7.86 13.61 17.33
C ASP A 9 8.61 12.45 18.02
N ASP A 10 9.17 12.73 19.20
CA ASP A 10 9.98 11.78 19.96
C ASP A 10 9.21 10.50 20.30
N ALA A 11 7.90 10.61 20.57
CA ALA A 11 7.07 9.45 20.90
C ALA A 11 6.93 8.51 19.70
N THR A 12 6.76 9.07 18.49
CA THR A 12 6.74 8.31 17.23
C THR A 12 8.09 7.67 16.95
N LEU A 13 9.20 8.38 17.11
CA LEU A 13 10.53 7.81 16.91
C LEU A 13 10.81 6.66 17.88
N LYS A 14 10.40 6.79 19.15
CA LYS A 14 10.52 5.72 20.16
C LYS A 14 9.71 4.49 19.77
N ARG A 15 8.45 4.65 19.38
CA ARG A 15 7.60 3.53 18.93
C ARG A 15 8.16 2.86 17.68
N ALA A 16 8.64 3.64 16.71
CA ALA A 16 9.26 3.11 15.49
C ALA A 16 10.49 2.26 15.80
N ARG A 17 11.35 2.70 16.73
CA ARG A 17 12.52 1.92 17.17
C ARG A 17 12.14 0.60 17.85
N MET A 18 11.15 0.61 18.74
CA MET A 18 10.67 -0.62 19.38
C MET A 18 10.14 -1.61 18.34
N ARG A 19 9.31 -1.14 17.40
CA ARG A 19 8.77 -1.97 16.33
C ARG A 19 9.85 -2.54 15.40
N ALA A 20 10.89 -1.75 15.11
CA ALA A 20 12.01 -2.21 14.30
C ALA A 20 12.80 -3.32 15.02
N LEU A 21 13.02 -3.18 16.33
CA LEU A 21 13.66 -4.22 17.15
C LEU A 21 12.84 -5.52 17.17
N GLU A 22 11.52 -5.43 17.37
CA GLU A 22 10.62 -6.60 17.32
C GLU A 22 10.71 -7.36 16.00
N ARG A 23 11.03 -6.66 14.91
CA ARG A 23 11.12 -7.21 13.55
C ARG A 23 12.55 -7.55 13.11
N ASN A 24 13.54 -7.43 14.01
CA ASN A 24 14.97 -7.56 13.70
C ASN A 24 15.42 -6.69 12.52
N GLU A 25 14.87 -5.47 12.39
CA GLU A 25 15.20 -4.50 11.36
C GLU A 25 15.64 -3.16 11.98
N THR A 26 16.05 -2.20 11.14
CA THR A 26 16.38 -0.84 11.58
C THR A 26 15.37 0.15 11.02
N VAL A 27 15.11 1.23 11.76
CA VAL A 27 14.21 2.31 11.29
C VAL A 27 14.68 2.89 9.97
N ASN A 28 15.99 3.13 9.81
CA ASN A 28 16.54 3.65 8.56
C ASN A 28 16.40 2.67 7.40
N GLY A 29 16.60 1.37 7.64
CA GLY A 29 16.39 0.34 6.63
C GLY A 29 14.94 0.27 6.16
N TYR A 30 14.00 0.28 7.11
CA TYR A 30 12.57 0.32 6.83
C TYR A 30 12.18 1.58 6.04
N LEU A 31 12.62 2.76 6.48
CA LEU A 31 12.32 4.02 5.77
C LEU A 31 12.92 4.05 4.36
N ALA A 32 14.14 3.53 4.18
CA ALA A 32 14.75 3.42 2.85
C ALA A 32 13.94 2.50 1.93
N GLU A 33 13.40 1.40 2.45
CA GLU A 33 12.53 0.50 1.68
C GLU A 33 11.18 1.15 1.35
N VAL A 34 10.58 1.85 2.30
CA VAL A 34 9.35 2.62 2.07
C VAL A 34 9.58 3.70 1.01
N LEU A 35 10.69 4.42 1.05
CA LEU A 35 11.04 5.43 0.05
C LEU A 35 11.22 4.83 -1.35
N ARG A 36 11.86 3.66 -1.46
CA ARG A 36 11.96 2.93 -2.74
C ARG A 36 10.58 2.58 -3.26
N ARG A 37 9.72 1.96 -2.44
CA ARG A 37 8.34 1.63 -2.83
C ARG A 37 7.54 2.88 -3.25
N TYR A 38 7.70 3.98 -2.52
CA TYR A 38 7.08 5.26 -2.84
C TYR A 38 7.57 5.83 -4.18
N ALA A 39 8.86 5.67 -4.49
CA ALA A 39 9.44 6.03 -5.78
C ALA A 39 9.06 5.07 -6.92
N GLY A 40 8.26 4.02 -6.65
CA GLY A 40 7.91 2.97 -7.62
C GLY A 40 9.04 1.95 -7.83
N GLU A 41 10.06 1.95 -6.99
CA GLU A 41 11.19 1.01 -7.05
C GLU A 41 10.89 -0.21 -6.15
N GLY A 42 10.48 -1.31 -6.77
CA GLY A 42 10.23 -2.60 -6.11
C GLY A 42 9.28 -3.48 -6.93
N PRO A 43 9.19 -4.80 -6.67
CA PRO A 43 8.14 -5.60 -7.26
C PRO A 43 6.80 -4.99 -6.85
N GLU A 44 6.00 -4.57 -7.83
CA GLU A 44 4.62 -4.14 -7.60
C GLU A 44 3.97 -5.21 -6.72
N GLY A 45 3.69 -4.87 -5.46
CA GLY A 45 3.04 -5.81 -4.57
C GLY A 45 1.74 -6.30 -5.22
N PRO A 46 1.26 -7.52 -4.91
CA PRO A 46 0.06 -8.07 -5.55
C PRO A 46 -1.10 -7.08 -5.59
N THR A 47 -1.24 -6.26 -4.55
CA THR A 47 -2.23 -5.19 -4.45
C THR A 47 -2.08 -4.10 -5.50
N GLU A 48 -0.85 -3.63 -5.78
CA GLU A 48 -0.60 -2.58 -6.77
C GLU A 48 -0.81 -3.13 -8.18
N ALA A 49 -0.33 -4.34 -8.45
CA ALA A 49 -0.59 -5.05 -9.70
C ALA A 49 -2.09 -5.32 -9.91
N ILE A 50 -2.84 -5.65 -8.85
CA ILE A 50 -4.31 -5.80 -8.90
C ILE A 50 -4.98 -4.46 -9.16
N LEU A 51 -4.54 -3.37 -8.52
CA LEU A 51 -5.09 -2.03 -8.75
C LEU A 51 -4.79 -1.53 -10.16
N GLU A 52 -3.61 -1.82 -10.68
CA GLU A 52 -3.20 -1.49 -12.05
C GLU A 52 -3.98 -2.34 -13.07
N ALA A 53 -4.14 -3.64 -12.82
CA ALA A 53 -5.02 -4.51 -13.60
C ALA A 53 -6.49 -4.06 -13.55
N ALA A 54 -6.99 -3.61 -12.40
CA ALA A 54 -8.35 -3.06 -12.26
C ALA A 54 -8.50 -1.73 -13.03
N ARG A 55 -7.48 -0.86 -13.00
CA ARG A 55 -7.45 0.39 -13.78
C ARG A 55 -7.41 0.13 -15.29
N ARG A 56 -6.70 -0.91 -15.74
CA ARG A 56 -6.65 -1.34 -17.15
C ARG A 56 -7.86 -2.15 -17.60
N SER A 57 -8.65 -2.67 -16.68
CA SER A 57 -9.82 -3.48 -17.01
C SER A 57 -10.91 -2.60 -17.58
N THR A 58 -11.28 -2.81 -18.84
CA THR A 58 -12.45 -2.19 -19.49
C THR A 58 -13.77 -2.83 -19.04
N ALA A 59 -13.70 -3.87 -18.21
CA ALA A 59 -14.85 -4.48 -17.56
C ALA A 59 -15.36 -3.56 -16.44
N SER A 60 -16.05 -2.49 -16.83
CA SER A 60 -16.89 -1.74 -15.91
C SER A 60 -18.31 -2.30 -15.94
N SER A 61 -19.04 -2.15 -14.84
CA SER A 61 -20.48 -2.07 -14.91
C SER A 61 -20.78 -0.85 -15.80
N GLY A 62 -21.02 -1.06 -17.10
CA GLY A 62 -21.20 0.02 -18.09
C GLY A 62 -22.19 1.11 -17.65
N GLN A 63 -22.31 2.21 -18.39
CA GLN A 63 -22.96 3.50 -18.00
C GLN A 63 -24.25 3.47 -17.14
N GLY A 64 -25.01 2.36 -17.11
CA GLY A 64 -26.10 2.12 -16.17
C GLY A 64 -25.75 1.14 -15.04
N GLY A 65 -24.59 1.32 -14.39
CA GLY A 65 -23.97 0.45 -13.38
C GLY A 65 -24.92 -0.59 -12.77
N ARG A 66 -24.73 -1.88 -13.10
CA ARG A 66 -25.52 -2.96 -12.51
C ARG A 66 -25.37 -2.95 -10.99
N THR A 67 -26.35 -2.36 -10.32
CA THR A 67 -26.62 -2.52 -8.90
C THR A 67 -27.33 -3.86 -8.74
N TRP A 68 -26.65 -4.85 -8.20
CA TRP A 68 -27.35 -6.04 -7.73
C TRP A 68 -28.14 -5.67 -6.48
N SER A 69 -29.45 -5.87 -6.56
CA SER A 69 -30.28 -5.89 -5.36
C SER A 69 -29.94 -7.16 -4.57
N ARG A 70 -30.17 -7.13 -3.27
CA ARG A 70 -29.91 -8.29 -2.39
C ARG A 70 -30.68 -9.55 -2.85
N GLU A 71 -31.80 -9.37 -3.53
CA GLU A 71 -32.64 -10.43 -4.07
C GLU A 71 -32.07 -11.08 -5.34
N ASP A 72 -31.27 -10.34 -6.11
CA ASP A 72 -30.62 -10.86 -7.33
C ASP A 72 -29.43 -11.76 -6.98
N ALA A 73 -28.70 -11.44 -5.91
CA ALA A 73 -27.58 -12.24 -5.43
C ALA A 73 -28.00 -13.56 -4.77
N HIS A 74 -29.26 -13.67 -4.32
CA HIS A 74 -29.78 -14.85 -3.62
C HIS A 74 -30.38 -15.93 -4.54
N ARG A 75 -30.52 -15.65 -5.85
CA ARG A 75 -31.07 -16.59 -6.86
C ARG A 75 -30.01 -17.17 -7.81
N GLY A 76 -28.75 -17.17 -7.39
CA GLY A 76 -27.64 -17.84 -8.08
C GLY A 76 -27.45 -19.27 -7.61
#